data_AF-C7J3A3-F1
#
_entry.id   AF-C7J3A3-F1
#
_cell.length_a   1.000
_cell.length_b   1.000
_cell.length_c   1.000
_cell.angle_alpha   90.00
_cell.angle_beta   90.00
_cell.angle_gamma   90.00
#
_symmetry.space_group_name_H-M   'P 1'
#
loop_
_entity.id
_entity.type
_entity.pdbx_description
1 polymer ?
#
loop_
_entity_poly.entity_id
_entity_poly.type
_entity_poly.pdbx_seq_one_letter_code
_entity_poly.pdbx_strand_id
1 'polypeptide(L)'
;MERSFRVFVYPDGDPGTFYQTPRKLTGKYASEGYFFQNIRESRFRTDDLEKAHLFFVPISPHKMRGKVPSSLLLVTYAWLILHIRSYDRSILFLDLYWWCPLCSSFRGHWGVGADHFFVTCHDVGVRAFEGLPFIIKNSIRVVCSPSYNAGYIPHKDVALPQILQPFALPAGGNDIENRTILGFWAGHRNSKIRVILARIWENDTELAISNNRINRAIGNLVYQKHFFRTKFCVCPGGSQVNSARISDSIHYGCMPG
;
A
#
# COMPACT_ATOMS: atom_id res chain seq x y z
N MET A 1 -1.87 24.03 6.82
CA MET A 1 -2.54 22.79 6.38
C MET A 1 -2.53 21.72 7.48
N GLU A 2 -1.37 21.38 8.08
CA GLU A 2 -1.29 20.27 9.08
C GLU A 2 -2.13 20.43 10.36
N ARG A 3 -2.43 21.66 10.79
CA ARG A 3 -3.21 21.92 12.02
C ARG A 3 -4.73 21.86 11.82
N SER A 4 -5.20 22.04 10.59
CA SER A 4 -6.63 22.12 10.25
C SER A 4 -7.12 20.89 9.50
N PHE A 5 -6.23 20.17 8.81
CA PHE A 5 -6.60 18.99 8.02
C PHE A 5 -7.15 17.86 8.90
N ARG A 6 -8.31 17.33 8.49
CA ARG A 6 -9.01 16.27 9.21
C ARG A 6 -9.44 15.15 8.27
N VAL A 7 -9.34 13.93 8.76
CA VAL A 7 -9.75 12.70 8.07
C VAL A 7 -10.78 11.99 8.94
N PHE A 8 -11.97 11.77 8.39
CA PHE A 8 -12.93 10.87 9.00
C PHE A 8 -12.55 9.44 8.65
N VAL A 9 -12.43 8.56 9.64
CA VAL A 9 -12.13 7.16 9.42
C VAL A 9 -13.40 6.36 9.64
N TYR A 10 -13.87 5.66 8.61
CA TYR A 10 -15.03 4.78 8.76
C TYR A 10 -14.77 3.76 9.89
N PRO A 11 -15.73 3.56 10.82
CA PRO A 11 -15.61 2.54 11.85
C PRO A 11 -15.40 1.16 11.21
N ASP A 12 -14.64 0.32 11.91
CA ASP A 12 -14.50 -1.08 11.52
C ASP A 12 -15.90 -1.75 11.58
N GLY A 13 -16.19 -2.61 10.61
CA GLY A 13 -17.43 -3.37 10.59
C GLY A 13 -17.37 -4.58 11.51
N ASP A 14 -18.45 -5.36 11.57
CA ASP A 14 -18.49 -6.58 12.39
C ASP A 14 -17.30 -7.53 12.09
N PRO A 15 -16.91 -8.42 13.03
CA PRO A 15 -15.84 -9.41 12.86
C PRO A 15 -15.94 -10.25 11.56
N GLY A 16 -17.15 -10.41 11.03
CA GLY A 16 -17.47 -11.06 9.76
C GLY A 16 -17.11 -10.26 8.50
N THR A 17 -17.00 -8.93 8.59
CA THR A 17 -16.79 -8.03 7.45
C THR A 17 -15.31 -7.90 7.04
N PHE A 18 -15.08 -7.10 5.99
CA PHE A 18 -13.74 -6.80 5.44
C PHE A 18 -13.20 -5.42 5.85
N TYR A 19 -13.94 -4.71 6.71
CA TYR A 19 -13.59 -3.41 7.28
C TYR A 19 -12.90 -3.61 8.62
N GLN A 20 -11.62 -3.98 8.58
CA GLN A 20 -10.87 -4.23 9.81
C GLN A 20 -9.44 -3.79 9.68
N THR A 21 -8.94 -3.24 10.77
CA THR A 21 -7.52 -3.03 10.99
C THR A 21 -6.77 -4.38 10.93
N PRO A 22 -5.76 -4.54 10.06
CA PRO A 22 -4.98 -5.78 9.97
C PRO A 22 -4.32 -6.15 11.31
N ARG A 23 -4.62 -7.35 11.84
CA ARG A 23 -4.06 -7.84 13.12
C ARG A 23 -2.57 -8.21 13.07
N LYS A 24 -2.01 -8.41 11.88
CA LYS A 24 -0.60 -8.75 11.67
C LYS A 24 0.04 -7.70 10.76
N LEU A 25 0.94 -6.90 11.31
CA LEU A 25 1.67 -5.83 10.64
C LEU A 25 2.99 -6.31 10.03
N THR A 26 3.01 -7.55 9.51
CA THR A 26 4.25 -8.19 9.04
C THR A 26 4.15 -8.62 7.59
N GLY A 27 5.32 -8.78 6.95
CA GLY A 27 5.38 -9.26 5.59
C GLY A 27 4.79 -8.28 4.57
N LYS A 28 4.22 -8.83 3.50
CA LYS A 28 3.73 -8.07 2.33
C LYS A 28 2.50 -7.18 2.57
N TYR A 29 1.89 -7.27 3.75
CA TYR A 29 0.73 -6.47 4.15
C TYR A 29 1.06 -5.43 5.23
N ALA A 30 2.34 -5.33 5.63
CA ALA A 30 2.76 -4.43 6.69
C ALA A 30 2.39 -2.98 6.38
N SER A 31 2.65 -2.48 5.16
CA SER A 31 2.34 -1.09 4.80
C SER A 31 0.88 -0.71 4.97
N GLU A 32 -0.03 -1.60 4.54
CA GLU A 32 -1.48 -1.38 4.68
C GLU A 32 -1.88 -1.33 6.15
N GLY A 33 -1.42 -2.31 6.94
CA GLY A 33 -1.72 -2.34 8.37
C GLY A 33 -1.17 -1.14 9.12
N TYR A 34 0.08 -0.74 8.84
CA TYR A 34 0.69 0.45 9.44
C TYR A 34 -0.02 1.73 9.01
N PHE A 35 -0.51 1.81 7.78
CA PHE A 35 -1.33 2.95 7.36
C PHE A 35 -2.61 3.04 8.20
N PHE A 36 -3.33 1.93 8.38
CA PHE A 36 -4.58 1.88 9.14
C PHE A 36 -4.35 2.25 10.61
N GLN A 37 -3.26 1.75 11.21
CA GLN A 37 -2.88 2.10 12.57
C GLN A 37 -2.54 3.59 12.67
N ASN A 38 -1.61 4.07 11.84
CA ASN A 38 -1.13 5.44 11.90
C ASN A 38 -2.25 6.46 11.65
N ILE A 39 -3.16 6.22 10.70
CA ILE A 39 -4.26 7.18 10.45
C ILE A 39 -5.24 7.23 11.64
N ARG A 40 -5.51 6.09 12.30
CA ARG A 40 -6.41 6.00 13.46
C ARG A 40 -5.81 6.65 14.72
N GLU A 41 -4.50 6.55 14.89
CA GLU A 41 -3.74 7.12 16.01
C GLU A 41 -3.27 8.56 15.72
N SER A 42 -3.39 9.03 14.47
CA SER A 42 -2.92 10.36 14.09
C SER A 42 -3.79 11.49 14.63
N ARG A 43 -3.17 12.66 14.79
CA ARG A 43 -3.86 13.95 15.01
C ARG A 43 -4.83 14.35 13.90
N PHE A 44 -4.72 13.73 12.72
CA PHE A 44 -5.59 14.04 11.58
C PHE A 44 -6.97 13.41 11.73
N ARG A 45 -7.13 12.38 12.57
CA ARG A 45 -8.44 11.74 12.76
C ARG A 45 -9.46 12.72 13.34
N THR A 46 -10.68 12.66 12.82
CA THR A 46 -11.88 13.26 13.41
C THR A 46 -13.00 12.24 13.43
N ASP A 47 -13.83 12.27 14.47
CA ASP A 47 -15.11 11.55 14.50
C ASP A 47 -16.28 12.46 14.08
N ASP A 48 -16.02 13.76 13.87
CA ASP A 48 -16.97 14.74 13.37
C ASP A 48 -16.88 14.82 11.83
N LEU A 49 -17.98 14.44 11.17
CA LEU A 49 -18.11 14.40 9.73
C LEU A 49 -18.07 15.79 9.07
N GLU A 50 -18.60 16.82 9.73
CA GLU A 50 -18.65 18.20 9.20
C GLU A 50 -17.27 18.85 9.21
N LYS A 51 -16.37 18.37 10.08
CA LYS A 51 -14.98 18.83 10.15
C LYS A 51 -14.06 18.09 9.18
N ALA A 52 -14.52 16.99 8.58
CA ALA A 52 -13.70 16.12 7.76
C ALA A 52 -13.40 16.75 6.39
N HIS A 53 -12.16 16.64 5.94
CA HIS A 53 -11.73 17.07 4.60
C HIS A 53 -11.61 15.88 3.66
N LEU A 54 -11.24 14.71 4.19
CA LEU A 54 -11.19 13.44 3.46
C LEU A 54 -11.81 12.33 4.31
N PHE A 55 -12.24 11.27 3.64
CA PHE A 55 -12.90 10.13 4.24
C PHE A 55 -12.12 8.85 3.91
N PHE A 56 -11.58 8.20 4.95
CA PHE A 56 -10.79 6.99 4.80
C PHE A 56 -11.66 5.73 4.96
N VAL A 57 -11.73 4.92 3.90
CA VAL A 57 -12.46 3.66 3.87
C VAL A 57 -11.49 2.49 4.18
N PRO A 58 -11.57 1.84 5.36
CA PRO A 58 -10.60 0.84 5.81
C PRO A 58 -10.88 -0.55 5.21
N ILE A 59 -10.88 -0.67 3.89
CA ILE A 59 -11.05 -1.97 3.20
C ILE A 59 -9.73 -2.72 3.22
N SER A 60 -9.70 -3.92 3.83
CA SER A 60 -8.49 -4.75 3.84
C SER A 60 -8.55 -5.93 2.85
N PRO A 61 -7.84 -5.87 1.69
CA PRO A 61 -7.70 -7.00 0.76
C PRO A 61 -7.20 -8.30 1.43
N HIS A 62 -6.36 -8.19 2.46
CA HIS A 62 -5.79 -9.34 3.15
C HIS A 62 -6.87 -10.23 3.79
N LYS A 63 -7.88 -9.63 4.43
CA LYS A 63 -8.95 -10.35 5.13
C LYS A 63 -9.93 -11.04 4.19
N MET A 64 -10.00 -10.61 2.92
CA MET A 64 -10.86 -11.22 1.90
C MET A 64 -10.29 -12.51 1.32
N ARG A 65 -8.95 -12.64 1.24
CA ARG A 65 -8.27 -13.79 0.62
C ARG A 65 -8.61 -15.15 1.25
N GLY A 66 -9.04 -15.17 2.51
CA GLY A 66 -9.42 -16.40 3.22
C GLY A 66 -10.92 -16.64 3.36
N LYS A 67 -11.76 -15.68 2.98
CA LYS A 67 -13.23 -15.74 3.13
C LYS A 67 -13.96 -15.84 1.80
N VAL A 68 -13.31 -15.47 0.69
CA VAL A 68 -13.92 -15.39 -0.64
C VAL A 68 -13.02 -16.09 -1.66
N PRO A 69 -13.56 -16.99 -2.50
CA PRO A 69 -12.85 -17.56 -3.64
C PRO A 69 -12.27 -16.46 -4.54
N SER A 70 -11.10 -16.69 -5.13
CA SER A 70 -10.41 -15.65 -5.91
C SER A 70 -11.23 -15.15 -7.12
N SER A 71 -12.14 -15.98 -7.64
CA SER A 71 -13.10 -15.64 -8.69
C SER A 71 -14.23 -14.71 -8.23
N LEU A 72 -14.56 -14.71 -6.94
CA LEU A 72 -15.63 -13.91 -6.36
C LEU A 72 -15.13 -12.64 -5.68
N LEU A 73 -13.81 -12.48 -5.50
CA LEU A 73 -13.20 -11.27 -4.92
C LEU A 73 -13.70 -9.99 -5.58
N LEU A 74 -13.77 -9.96 -6.92
CA LEU A 74 -14.22 -8.81 -7.68
C LEU A 74 -15.71 -8.51 -7.45
N VAL A 75 -16.54 -9.55 -7.37
CA VAL A 75 -17.98 -9.45 -7.08
C VAL A 75 -18.21 -9.00 -5.64
N THR A 76 -17.47 -9.54 -4.67
CA THR A 76 -17.56 -9.15 -3.27
C THR A 76 -17.08 -7.72 -3.05
N TYR A 77 -16.00 -7.29 -3.72
CA TYR A 77 -15.54 -5.89 -3.67
C TYR A 77 -16.56 -4.94 -4.30
N ALA A 78 -17.10 -5.30 -5.47
CA ALA A 78 -18.16 -4.55 -6.13
C ALA A 78 -19.38 -4.43 -5.23
N TRP A 79 -19.81 -5.54 -4.63
CA TRP A 79 -20.93 -5.60 -3.69
C TRP A 79 -20.68 -4.73 -2.46
N LEU A 80 -19.50 -4.83 -1.82
CA LEU A 80 -19.12 -4.06 -0.64
C LEU A 80 -19.19 -2.55 -0.90
N ILE A 81 -18.71 -2.12 -2.07
CA ILE A 81 -18.64 -0.69 -2.41
C ILE A 81 -19.97 -0.18 -2.97
N LEU A 82 -20.73 -1.01 -3.70
CA LEU A 82 -22.09 -0.69 -4.13
C LEU A 82 -23.06 -0.61 -2.96
N HIS A 83 -22.86 -1.39 -1.88
CA HIS A 83 -23.64 -1.27 -0.64
C HIS A 83 -23.33 0.03 0.12
N ILE A 84 -22.10 0.53 0.07
CA ILE A 84 -21.80 1.89 0.55
C ILE A 84 -22.51 2.94 -0.31
N ARG A 85 -22.63 2.68 -1.61
CA ARG A 85 -23.23 3.59 -2.60
C ARG A 85 -24.76 3.62 -2.58
N SER A 86 -25.43 2.56 -2.15
CA SER A 86 -26.89 2.43 -2.14
C SER A 86 -27.58 3.23 -1.03
N TYR A 87 -27.02 4.39 -0.68
CA TYR A 87 -27.63 5.32 0.26
C TYR A 87 -28.52 6.37 -0.44
N ASP A 88 -28.48 6.49 -1.77
CA ASP A 88 -29.20 7.56 -2.47
C ASP A 88 -29.98 7.16 -3.74
N ARG A 89 -29.97 5.90 -4.17
CA ARG A 89 -30.90 5.43 -5.22
C ARG A 89 -31.46 4.05 -4.91
N SER A 90 -32.75 4.07 -4.64
CA SER A 90 -33.68 2.95 -4.61
C SER A 90 -33.59 2.06 -5.86
N ILE A 91 -34.02 0.81 -5.66
CA ILE A 91 -34.30 -0.25 -6.66
C ILE A 91 -33.10 -1.19 -6.87
N LEU A 92 -32.94 -2.17 -5.97
CA LEU A 92 -32.72 -3.59 -6.32
C LEU A 92 -32.42 -4.53 -5.13
N PHE A 93 -32.22 -4.04 -3.91
CA PHE A 93 -31.83 -4.91 -2.77
C PHE A 93 -32.65 -4.64 -1.50
N LEU A 94 -33.97 -4.77 -1.59
CA LEU A 94 -34.85 -4.62 -0.42
C LEU A 94 -34.80 -5.81 0.56
N ASP A 95 -34.29 -6.98 0.16
CA ASP A 95 -34.39 -8.17 1.01
C ASP A 95 -33.26 -8.34 2.04
N LEU A 96 -32.22 -7.49 2.02
CA LEU A 96 -31.09 -7.57 2.96
C LEU A 96 -30.88 -6.28 3.78
N TYR A 97 -31.92 -5.47 3.89
CA TYR A 97 -31.92 -4.19 4.61
C TYR A 97 -31.76 -4.33 6.14
N TRP A 98 -31.94 -5.53 6.67
CA TRP A 98 -32.09 -5.78 8.12
C TRP A 98 -30.84 -6.25 8.86
N TRP A 99 -29.70 -6.43 8.18
CA TRP A 99 -28.54 -7.13 8.78
C TRP A 99 -27.27 -6.27 8.98
N CYS A 100 -27.36 -4.95 8.97
CA CYS A 100 -26.20 -4.10 9.24
C CYS A 100 -26.52 -2.90 10.15
N PRO A 101 -26.30 -3.02 11.47
CA PRO A 101 -26.42 -1.90 12.42
C PRO A 101 -25.44 -0.75 12.16
N LEU A 102 -24.42 -0.95 11.31
CA LEU A 102 -23.47 0.09 10.92
C LEU A 102 -24.04 1.09 9.89
N CYS A 103 -25.06 0.72 9.12
CA CYS A 103 -25.56 1.56 8.01
C CYS A 103 -26.34 2.80 8.48
N SER A 104 -26.86 2.83 9.71
CA SER A 104 -27.68 3.96 10.21
C SER A 104 -26.88 5.22 10.56
N SER A 105 -25.56 5.15 10.71
CA SER A 105 -24.69 6.31 10.99
C SER A 105 -24.16 7.05 9.76
N PHE A 106 -24.42 6.58 8.53
CA PHE A 106 -23.77 7.07 7.29
C PHE A 106 -24.66 7.87 6.35
N ARG A 107 -25.64 8.59 6.91
CA ARG A 107 -26.63 9.33 6.12
C ARG A 107 -26.04 10.66 5.65
N GLY A 108 -25.82 10.82 4.33
CA GLY A 108 -25.69 12.13 3.67
C GLY A 108 -24.28 12.64 3.32
N HIS A 109 -23.19 11.92 3.60
CA HIS A 109 -21.81 12.45 3.47
C HIS A 109 -20.92 11.75 2.43
N TRP A 110 -21.43 10.79 1.66
CA TRP A 110 -20.73 10.29 0.47
C TRP A 110 -21.00 11.23 -0.70
N GLY A 111 -20.06 12.13 -1.00
CA GLY A 111 -20.02 12.83 -2.29
C GLY A 111 -19.84 11.84 -3.46
N VAL A 112 -19.58 12.35 -4.66
CA VAL A 112 -19.33 11.51 -5.87
C VAL A 112 -18.10 10.57 -5.71
N GLY A 113 -17.36 10.69 -4.59
CA GLY A 113 -16.25 9.84 -4.16
C GLY A 113 -14.91 10.57 -4.11
N ALA A 114 -14.83 11.82 -4.57
CA ALA A 114 -13.59 12.58 -4.78
C ALA A 114 -12.80 12.87 -3.51
N ASP A 115 -13.52 12.94 -2.40
CA ASP A 115 -13.06 13.13 -1.02
C ASP A 115 -12.81 11.81 -0.28
N HIS A 116 -13.11 10.67 -0.91
CA HIS A 116 -12.91 9.35 -0.33
C HIS A 116 -11.61 8.72 -0.79
N PHE A 117 -10.94 8.02 0.11
CA PHE A 117 -9.72 7.30 -0.22
C PHE A 117 -9.58 5.96 0.47
N PHE A 118 -8.81 5.07 -0.15
CA PHE A 118 -8.50 3.74 0.37
C PHE A 118 -7.09 3.29 0.00
N VAL A 119 -6.55 2.31 0.73
CA VAL A 119 -5.20 1.80 0.55
C VAL A 119 -5.23 0.46 -0.18
N THR A 120 -4.35 0.30 -1.17
CA THR A 120 -4.16 -0.94 -1.94
C THR A 120 -2.68 -1.27 -2.05
N CYS A 121 -2.24 -2.32 -1.37
CA CYS A 121 -0.82 -2.63 -1.29
C CYS A 121 -0.40 -3.96 -1.90
N HIS A 122 -1.32 -4.80 -2.32
CA HIS A 122 -0.99 -6.12 -2.89
C HIS A 122 -1.92 -6.46 -4.07
N ASP A 123 -1.53 -7.47 -4.87
CA ASP A 123 -2.22 -7.95 -6.09
C ASP A 123 -3.74 -8.11 -5.94
N VAL A 124 -4.23 -8.60 -4.80
CA VAL A 124 -5.65 -8.77 -4.49
C VAL A 124 -6.39 -7.43 -4.55
N GLY A 125 -5.77 -6.36 -4.02
CA GLY A 125 -6.36 -5.03 -4.06
C GLY A 125 -6.46 -4.53 -5.49
N VAL A 126 -5.39 -4.60 -6.28
CA VAL A 126 -5.39 -4.15 -7.68
C VAL A 126 -6.46 -4.90 -8.49
N ARG A 127 -6.47 -6.23 -8.44
CA ARG A 127 -7.44 -7.07 -9.16
C ARG A 127 -8.88 -6.85 -8.73
N ALA A 128 -9.10 -6.55 -7.46
CA ALA A 128 -10.42 -6.29 -6.94
C ALA A 128 -11.07 -5.02 -7.50
N PHE A 129 -10.26 -4.00 -7.81
CA PHE A 129 -10.76 -2.73 -8.34
C PHE A 129 -10.69 -2.61 -9.87
N GLU A 130 -10.06 -3.56 -10.58
CA GLU A 130 -10.00 -3.59 -12.05
C GLU A 130 -11.39 -3.56 -12.70
N GLY A 131 -12.41 -4.17 -12.08
CA GLY A 131 -13.79 -4.16 -12.57
C GLY A 131 -14.63 -2.96 -12.13
N LEU A 132 -14.05 -1.97 -11.46
CA LEU A 132 -14.77 -0.89 -10.78
C LEU A 132 -14.33 0.50 -11.26
N PRO A 133 -14.47 0.83 -12.56
CA PRO A 133 -13.91 2.04 -13.15
C PRO A 133 -14.45 3.33 -12.52
N PHE A 134 -15.70 3.34 -12.05
CA PHE A 134 -16.26 4.50 -11.37
C PHE A 134 -15.50 4.83 -10.08
N ILE A 135 -15.21 3.81 -9.26
CA ILE A 135 -14.51 4.00 -7.98
C ILE A 135 -13.07 4.42 -8.25
N ILE A 136 -12.40 3.78 -9.21
CA ILE A 136 -11.04 4.16 -9.62
C ILE A 136 -10.97 5.62 -10.07
N LYS A 137 -11.95 6.10 -10.84
CA LYS A 137 -11.95 7.47 -11.36
C LYS A 137 -12.29 8.49 -10.29
N ASN A 138 -13.25 8.16 -9.42
CA ASN A 138 -13.81 9.15 -8.53
C ASN A 138 -13.20 9.17 -7.14
N SER A 139 -12.43 8.17 -6.70
CA SER A 139 -11.82 8.17 -5.36
C SER A 139 -10.30 8.21 -5.42
N ILE A 140 -9.66 8.66 -4.35
CA ILE A 140 -8.19 8.70 -4.23
C ILE A 140 -7.69 7.32 -3.82
N ARG A 141 -6.70 6.78 -4.52
CA ARG A 141 -6.07 5.51 -4.12
C ARG A 141 -4.69 5.74 -3.58
N VAL A 142 -4.42 5.16 -2.42
CA VAL A 142 -3.07 5.04 -1.87
C VAL A 142 -2.53 3.67 -2.30
N VAL A 143 -1.55 3.64 -3.20
CA VAL A 143 -1.12 2.42 -3.90
C VAL A 143 0.33 2.08 -3.56
N CYS A 144 0.61 0.84 -3.09
CA CYS A 144 1.98 0.45 -2.78
C CYS A 144 2.85 0.04 -3.98
N SER A 145 2.25 -0.16 -5.14
CA SER A 145 2.96 -0.46 -6.39
C SER A 145 2.36 0.36 -7.53
N PRO A 146 2.58 1.69 -7.52
CA PRO A 146 2.04 2.56 -8.54
C PRO A 146 2.62 2.18 -9.92
N SER A 147 1.74 1.98 -10.89
CA SER A 147 2.12 1.69 -12.28
C SER A 147 1.05 2.22 -13.23
N TYR A 148 1.48 2.94 -14.27
CA TYR A 148 0.59 3.39 -15.33
C TYR A 148 -0.16 2.24 -16.00
N ASN A 149 0.48 1.06 -16.10
CA ASN A 149 -0.12 -0.14 -16.67
C ASN A 149 -1.15 -0.80 -15.75
N ALA A 150 -1.19 -0.42 -14.47
CA ALA A 150 -2.16 -0.88 -13.48
C ALA A 150 -3.23 0.20 -13.16
N GLY A 151 -3.38 1.16 -14.06
CA GLY A 151 -4.37 2.23 -13.96
C GLY A 151 -4.08 3.26 -12.88
N TYR A 152 -2.84 3.39 -12.38
CA TYR A 152 -2.43 4.46 -11.46
C TYR A 152 -2.62 5.82 -12.13
N ILE A 153 -3.27 6.76 -11.43
CA ILE A 153 -3.58 8.11 -11.93
C ILE A 153 -2.72 9.13 -11.15
N PRO A 154 -1.57 9.60 -11.66
CA PRO A 154 -0.61 10.37 -10.86
C PRO A 154 -1.11 11.70 -10.30
N HIS A 155 -2.11 12.33 -10.93
CA HIS A 155 -2.69 13.59 -10.47
C HIS A 155 -3.79 13.42 -9.41
N LYS A 156 -4.07 12.18 -9.00
CA LYS A 156 -5.15 11.83 -8.05
C LYS A 156 -4.71 10.80 -7.01
N ASP A 157 -4.04 9.74 -7.46
CA ASP A 157 -3.57 8.64 -6.62
C ASP A 157 -2.23 8.98 -5.96
N VAL A 158 -1.97 8.34 -4.82
CA VAL A 158 -0.79 8.56 -3.99
C VAL A 158 0.03 7.28 -3.93
N ALA A 159 1.33 7.37 -4.20
CA ALA A 159 2.26 6.27 -4.02
C ALA A 159 2.61 6.07 -2.54
N LEU A 160 2.49 4.84 -2.03
CA LEU A 160 2.90 4.47 -0.68
C LEU A 160 4.07 3.48 -0.72
N PRO A 161 5.30 3.89 -0.39
CA PRO A 161 6.43 2.96 -0.37
C PRO A 161 6.14 1.75 0.52
N GLN A 162 6.35 0.56 -0.05
CA GLN A 162 6.08 -0.67 0.66
C GLN A 162 7.12 -0.89 1.75
N ILE A 163 6.71 -1.38 2.92
CA ILE A 163 7.60 -1.70 4.04
C ILE A 163 7.53 -3.19 4.33
N LEU A 164 8.66 -3.75 4.78
CA LEU A 164 8.74 -5.13 5.24
C LEU A 164 9.18 -5.14 6.71
N GLN A 165 8.20 -5.27 7.60
CA GLN A 165 8.45 -5.31 9.04
C GLN A 165 8.37 -6.73 9.62
N PRO A 166 9.12 -7.01 10.70
CA PRO A 166 10.09 -6.11 11.36
C PRO A 166 11.37 -5.92 10.53
N PHE A 167 12.03 -4.77 10.69
CA PHE A 167 13.35 -4.55 10.08
C PHE A 167 14.38 -5.49 10.73
N ALA A 168 15.24 -6.09 9.89
CA ALA A 168 16.22 -7.07 10.37
C ALA A 168 17.40 -6.43 11.10
N LEU A 169 17.69 -5.16 10.82
CA LEU A 169 18.75 -4.37 11.42
C LEU A 169 18.20 -3.02 11.90
N PRO A 170 18.87 -2.35 12.86
CA PRO A 170 18.49 -1.01 13.31
C PRO A 170 18.53 0.00 12.17
N ALA A 171 17.93 1.17 12.39
CA ALA A 171 18.00 2.26 11.42
C ALA A 171 19.47 2.71 11.20
N GLY A 172 19.74 3.22 10.00
CA GLY A 172 21.01 3.85 9.63
C GLY A 172 21.35 5.03 10.53
N GLY A 173 22.65 5.26 10.74
CA GLY A 173 23.16 6.48 11.37
C GLY A 173 23.53 7.54 10.34
N ASN A 174 24.02 8.69 10.80
CA ASN A 174 24.62 9.72 9.95
C ASN A 174 26.09 9.36 9.63
N ASP A 175 26.28 8.21 8.96
CA ASP A 175 27.58 7.59 8.70
C ASP A 175 28.05 7.78 7.25
N ILE A 176 27.65 8.90 6.62
CA ILE A 176 27.86 9.18 5.19
C ILE A 176 29.34 9.02 4.80
N GLU A 177 30.26 9.48 5.65
CA GLU A 177 31.72 9.39 5.43
C GLU A 177 32.26 7.96 5.41
N ASN A 178 31.59 7.02 6.10
CA ASN A 178 32.02 5.62 6.18
C ASN A 178 31.51 4.77 5.00
N ARG A 179 30.73 5.35 4.10
CA ARG A 179 30.12 4.65 2.96
C ARG A 179 31.09 4.60 1.77
N THR A 180 31.65 3.43 1.53
CA THR A 180 32.68 3.22 0.50
C THR A 180 32.12 2.81 -0.87
N ILE A 181 30.87 2.33 -0.94
CA ILE A 181 30.26 1.84 -2.18
C ILE A 181 29.41 2.96 -2.79
N LEU A 182 29.55 3.25 -4.09
CA LEU A 182 28.79 4.31 -4.74
C LEU A 182 27.31 3.92 -4.86
N GLY A 183 27.04 2.77 -5.48
CA GLY A 183 25.68 2.33 -5.79
C GLY A 183 25.41 0.88 -5.40
N PHE A 184 24.17 0.55 -5.07
CA PHE A 184 23.77 -0.81 -4.72
C PHE A 184 22.46 -1.20 -5.38
N TRP A 185 22.44 -2.40 -5.96
CA TRP A 185 21.23 -3.04 -6.43
C TRP A 185 21.31 -4.55 -6.24
N ALA A 186 20.26 -5.15 -5.67
CA ALA A 186 20.18 -6.61 -5.57
C ALA A 186 18.78 -7.17 -5.80
N GLY A 187 18.58 -7.98 -6.84
CA GLY A 187 17.30 -8.68 -7.06
C GLY A 187 17.15 -9.38 -8.40
N HIS A 188 15.94 -9.87 -8.65
CA HIS A 188 15.64 -10.70 -9.82
C HIS A 188 15.55 -9.86 -11.10
N ARG A 189 16.04 -10.42 -12.22
CA ARG A 189 15.92 -9.87 -13.58
C ARG A 189 14.52 -10.08 -14.16
N ASN A 190 13.49 -9.59 -13.47
CA ASN A 190 12.07 -9.81 -13.81
C ASN A 190 11.40 -8.63 -14.57
N SER A 191 12.18 -7.67 -15.07
CA SER A 191 11.70 -6.58 -15.91
C SER A 191 12.79 -6.18 -16.90
N LYS A 192 12.40 -5.57 -18.02
CA LYS A 192 13.35 -5.09 -19.06
C LYS A 192 14.45 -4.22 -18.46
N ILE A 193 14.07 -3.27 -17.59
CA ILE A 193 15.03 -2.36 -16.94
C ILE A 193 16.01 -3.10 -16.01
N ARG A 194 15.53 -4.11 -15.25
CA ARG A 194 16.40 -4.90 -14.35
C ARG A 194 17.36 -5.80 -15.11
N VAL A 195 16.94 -6.34 -16.27
CA VAL A 195 17.82 -7.12 -17.15
C VAL A 195 18.93 -6.24 -17.69
N ILE A 196 18.58 -5.05 -18.20
CA ILE A 196 19.55 -4.10 -18.76
C ILE A 196 20.52 -3.62 -17.67
N LEU A 197 20.00 -3.17 -16.52
CA LEU A 197 20.80 -2.71 -15.40
C LEU A 197 21.80 -3.77 -14.95
N ALA A 198 21.32 -5.00 -14.74
CA ALA A 198 22.18 -6.10 -14.32
C ALA A 198 23.29 -6.38 -15.34
N ARG A 199 22.98 -6.32 -16.65
CA ARG A 199 23.96 -6.57 -17.71
C ARG A 199 25.00 -5.46 -17.84
N ILE A 200 24.61 -4.20 -17.67
CA ILE A 200 25.51 -3.05 -17.84
C ILE A 200 26.42 -2.90 -16.60
N TRP A 201 25.88 -3.10 -15.40
CA TRP A 201 26.59 -2.79 -14.16
C TRP A 201 27.17 -4.01 -13.42
N GLU A 202 27.00 -5.25 -13.90
CA GLU A 202 27.53 -6.43 -13.19
C GLU A 202 29.04 -6.45 -12.99
N ASN A 203 29.80 -5.77 -13.85
CA ASN A 203 31.27 -5.71 -13.79
C ASN A 203 31.80 -4.34 -13.34
N ASP A 204 30.93 -3.47 -12.82
CA ASP A 204 31.32 -2.14 -12.34
C ASP A 204 31.97 -2.24 -10.96
N THR A 205 33.10 -1.55 -10.77
CA THR A 205 33.88 -1.61 -9.52
C THR A 205 33.34 -0.70 -8.42
N GLU A 206 32.56 0.32 -8.77
CA GLU A 206 31.97 1.28 -7.82
C GLU A 206 30.57 0.84 -7.37
N LEU A 207 29.93 -0.05 -8.13
CA LEU A 207 28.58 -0.52 -7.89
C LEU A 207 28.55 -1.96 -7.33
N ALA A 208 27.84 -2.14 -6.22
CA ALA A 208 27.52 -3.46 -5.68
C ALA A 208 26.26 -4.02 -6.36
N ILE A 209 26.43 -4.89 -7.35
CA ILE A 209 25.34 -5.50 -8.12
C ILE A 209 25.21 -6.99 -7.76
N SER A 210 24.06 -7.37 -7.21
CA SER A 210 23.76 -8.77 -6.87
C SER A 210 22.55 -9.31 -7.64
N ASN A 211 22.83 -10.15 -8.63
CA ASN A 211 21.86 -10.66 -9.59
C ASN A 211 21.12 -11.94 -9.14
N ASN A 212 21.49 -12.50 -7.98
CA ASN A 212 20.91 -13.73 -7.45
C ASN A 212 19.85 -13.47 -6.38
N ARG A 213 18.94 -14.43 -6.22
CA ARG A 213 17.95 -14.41 -5.14
C ARG A 213 18.71 -14.44 -3.82
N ILE A 214 18.75 -13.30 -3.12
CA ILE A 214 19.25 -13.26 -1.75
C ILE A 214 18.33 -14.17 -0.94
N ASN A 215 18.87 -15.30 -0.50
CA ASN A 215 18.15 -16.21 0.38
C ASN A 215 17.99 -15.52 1.74
N ARG A 216 16.80 -14.98 1.98
CA ARG A 216 16.47 -14.25 3.21
C ARG A 216 16.58 -15.12 4.48
N ALA A 217 16.64 -16.44 4.37
CA ALA A 217 16.80 -17.34 5.53
C ALA A 217 18.23 -17.37 6.10
N ILE A 218 19.25 -17.08 5.28
CA ILE A 218 20.68 -17.09 5.70
C ILE A 218 21.34 -15.71 5.47
N GLY A 219 20.80 -14.92 4.52
CA GLY A 219 21.36 -13.66 4.03
C GLY A 219 20.63 -12.39 4.46
N ASN A 220 19.69 -12.44 5.40
CA ASN A 220 18.99 -11.26 5.96
C ASN A 220 19.90 -10.31 6.75
N LEU A 221 21.16 -10.67 6.98
CA LEU A 221 22.17 -9.76 7.51
C LEU A 221 23.06 -9.23 6.40
N VAL A 222 23.38 -10.03 5.40
CA VAL A 222 24.32 -9.66 4.33
C VAL A 222 23.70 -8.63 3.39
N TYR A 223 22.47 -8.84 2.94
CA TYR A 223 21.77 -7.88 2.08
C TYR A 223 21.57 -6.53 2.76
N GLN A 224 21.10 -6.54 4.00
CA GLN A 224 20.82 -5.33 4.78
C GLN A 224 22.13 -4.57 5.09
N LYS A 225 23.24 -5.28 5.32
CA LYS A 225 24.57 -4.66 5.53
C LYS A 225 25.08 -3.87 4.32
N HIS A 226 24.69 -4.22 3.09
CA HIS A 226 25.09 -3.44 1.92
C HIS A 226 24.53 -2.01 1.97
N PHE A 227 23.30 -1.83 2.45
CA PHE A 227 22.70 -0.49 2.56
C PHE A 227 23.51 0.46 3.46
N PHE A 228 24.09 -0.04 4.56
CA PHE A 228 24.92 0.78 5.45
C PHE A 228 26.23 1.24 4.82
N ARG A 229 26.74 0.49 3.83
CA ARG A 229 28.04 0.77 3.20
C ARG A 229 27.91 1.54 1.88
N THR A 230 26.69 1.74 1.41
CA THR A 230 26.41 2.31 0.09
C THR A 230 25.83 3.72 0.19
N LYS A 231 26.27 4.62 -0.69
CA LYS A 231 25.75 5.99 -0.81
C LYS A 231 24.37 6.03 -1.46
N PHE A 232 24.22 5.42 -2.63
CA PHE A 232 22.97 5.41 -3.43
C PHE A 232 22.40 4.00 -3.63
N CYS A 233 21.10 3.83 -3.39
CA CYS A 233 20.42 2.54 -3.55
C CYS A 233 19.42 2.59 -4.69
N VAL A 234 19.70 1.80 -5.73
CA VAL A 234 18.92 1.83 -6.96
C VAL A 234 17.66 0.98 -6.82
N CYS A 235 16.51 1.57 -7.14
CA CYS A 235 15.19 0.98 -6.94
C CYS A 235 14.42 0.77 -8.26
N PRO A 236 14.95 0.02 -9.25
CA PRO A 236 14.32 -0.10 -10.55
C PRO A 236 13.00 -0.90 -10.45
N GLY A 237 12.01 -0.45 -11.22
CA GLY A 237 10.71 -1.09 -11.33
C GLY A 237 10.81 -2.56 -11.73
N GLY A 238 9.97 -3.40 -11.12
CA GLY A 238 9.88 -4.84 -11.39
C GLY A 238 8.46 -5.26 -11.73
N SER A 239 8.30 -6.49 -12.21
CA SER A 239 6.96 -7.10 -12.39
C SER A 239 6.29 -7.50 -11.08
N GLN A 240 7.04 -7.56 -9.98
CA GLN A 240 6.53 -7.87 -8.66
C GLN A 240 6.03 -6.59 -7.98
N VAL A 241 4.77 -6.65 -7.52
CA VAL A 241 4.10 -5.59 -6.74
C VAL A 241 4.52 -5.58 -5.26
N ASN A 242 5.57 -6.30 -4.86
CA ASN A 242 6.00 -6.41 -3.47
C ASN A 242 7.50 -6.15 -3.27
N SER A 243 7.92 -4.88 -3.34
CA SER A 243 9.32 -4.48 -3.20
C SER A 243 9.48 -3.38 -2.15
N ALA A 244 10.07 -3.73 -1.01
CA ALA A 244 10.37 -2.81 0.08
C ALA A 244 11.68 -2.01 -0.11
N ARG A 245 12.28 -2.03 -1.30
CA ARG A 245 13.63 -1.46 -1.52
C ARG A 245 13.74 0.03 -1.18
N ILE A 246 12.74 0.83 -1.55
CA ILE A 246 12.74 2.27 -1.26
C ILE A 246 12.73 2.49 0.26
N SER A 247 11.87 1.76 0.99
CA SER A 247 11.80 1.90 2.44
C SER A 247 13.00 1.30 3.17
N ASP A 248 13.54 0.16 2.71
CA ASP A 248 14.80 -0.41 3.21
C ASP A 248 15.95 0.59 3.03
N SER A 249 16.02 1.26 1.86
CA SER A 249 17.05 2.27 1.58
C SER A 249 16.98 3.42 2.58
N ILE A 250 15.79 4.00 2.74
CA ILE A 250 15.55 5.09 3.70
C ILE A 250 15.87 4.64 5.13
N HIS A 251 15.38 3.47 5.55
CA HIS A 251 15.56 2.96 6.91
C HIS A 251 17.04 2.71 7.26
N TYR A 252 17.82 2.15 6.33
CA TYR A 252 19.26 1.90 6.54
C TYR A 252 20.16 3.08 6.11
N GLY A 253 19.58 4.24 5.79
CA GLY A 253 20.30 5.48 5.48
C GLY A 253 20.95 5.56 4.09
N CYS A 254 20.60 4.66 3.17
CA CYS A 254 21.05 4.71 1.79
C CYS A 254 20.12 5.58 0.94
N MET A 255 20.64 6.52 0.16
CA MET A 255 19.82 7.46 -0.61
C MET A 255 19.11 6.72 -1.77
N PRO A 256 17.77 6.62 -1.78
CA PRO A 256 17.06 5.91 -2.84
C PRO A 256 17.14 6.67 -4.16
N GLY A 257 17.45 5.96 -5.26
CA GLY A 257 17.49 6.46 -6.63
C GLY A 257 16.86 5.51 -7.65
#